data_AF-A0A7X9HQ02-F1
#
_entry.id   AF-A0A7X9HQ02-F1
#
_cell.length_a   1.000
_cell.length_b   1.000
_cell.length_c   1.000
_cell.angle_alpha   90.00
_cell.angle_beta   90.00
_cell.angle_gamma   90.00
#
_symmetry.space_group_name_H-M   'P 1'
#
loop_
_entity.id
_entity.type
_entity.pdbx_description
1 polymer ?
#
loop_
_entity_poly.entity_id
_entity_poly.type
_entity_poly.pdbx_seq_one_letter_code
_entity_poly.pdbx_strand_id
1 'polypeptide(L)'
;MKKIIFLSIALIMFFSIFETTSAIPAFARKYNMTCQTCHSPFPKLKPYGEEFAANGFQLPDKEPARYFKKTGDDLLLLMREIPIALRFELFGQYENSRDVNPDLRTPYILKFMSGGNIYKDI
;
A
#
# COMPACT_ATOMS: atom_id res chain seq x y z
N MET A 1 1.63 34.93 14.33
CA MET A 1 1.75 35.13 12.87
C MET A 1 3.14 34.74 12.34
N LYS A 2 4.24 35.40 12.75
CA LYS A 2 5.61 35.06 12.26
C LYS A 2 6.02 33.58 12.46
N LYS A 3 5.67 32.98 13.61
CA LYS A 3 5.93 31.55 13.89
C LYS A 3 5.17 30.59 12.98
N ILE A 4 3.91 30.94 12.63
CA ILE A 4 3.08 30.13 11.73
C ILE A 4 3.65 30.18 10.32
N ILE A 5 4.04 31.37 9.85
CA ILE A 5 4.70 31.56 8.55
C ILE A 5 6.02 30.78 8.48
N PHE A 6 6.82 30.83 9.54
CA PHE A 6 8.07 30.07 9.61
C PHE A 6 7.83 28.55 9.55
N LEU A 7 6.80 28.06 10.26
CA LEU A 7 6.41 26.65 10.27
C LEU A 7 5.93 26.19 8.89
N SER A 8 5.11 26.98 8.20
CA SER A 8 4.62 26.63 6.86
C SER A 8 5.72 26.67 5.81
N ILE A 9 6.67 27.61 5.88
CA ILE A 9 7.85 27.63 5.00
C ILE A 9 8.72 26.40 5.25
N ALA A 10 8.99 26.04 6.51
CA ALA A 10 9.77 24.86 6.85
C ALA A 10 9.12 23.56 6.35
N LEU A 11 7.79 23.47 6.45
CA LEU A 11 7.02 22.32 5.97
C LEU A 11 7.07 22.20 4.44
N ILE A 12 6.91 23.30 3.71
CA ILE A 12 7.02 23.32 2.25
C ILE A 12 8.43 22.89 1.82
N MET A 13 9.46 23.44 2.47
CA MET A 13 10.86 23.12 2.16
C MET A 13 11.16 21.63 2.43
N PHE A 14 10.56 21.04 3.48
CA PHE A 14 10.70 19.61 3.81
C PHE A 14 10.06 18.69 2.75
N PHE A 15 8.90 19.05 2.20
CA PHE A 15 8.25 18.26 1.17
C PHE A 15 8.92 18.39 -0.21
N SER A 16 9.60 19.50 -0.50
CA SER A 16 10.35 19.70 -1.74
C SER A 16 11.56 18.76 -1.91
N ILE A 17 11.98 18.06 -0.86
CA ILE A 17 13.12 17.12 -0.89
C ILE A 17 12.71 15.74 -1.45
N PHE A 18 11.41 15.44 -1.50
CA PHE A 18 10.90 14.16 -1.98
C PHE A 18 10.55 14.22 -3.47
N GLU A 19 11.55 14.11 -4.36
CA GLU A 19 11.34 14.15 -5.82
C GLU A 19 10.67 12.89 -6.39
N THR A 20 10.79 11.75 -5.70
CA THR A 20 10.27 10.47 -6.21
C THR A 20 9.38 9.79 -5.17
N THR A 21 8.06 9.90 -5.35
CA THR A 21 7.13 8.97 -4.69
C THR A 21 7.25 7.60 -5.36
N SER A 22 8.10 6.74 -4.80
CA SER A 22 8.15 5.34 -5.23
C SER A 22 6.85 4.65 -4.86
N ALA A 23 6.02 4.35 -5.86
CA ALA A 23 4.97 3.37 -5.68
C ALA A 23 5.60 2.04 -5.23
N ILE A 24 4.86 1.22 -4.48
CA ILE A 24 5.29 -0.12 -4.09
C ILE A 24 4.64 -1.11 -5.06
N PRO A 25 5.21 -1.40 -6.26
CA PRO A 25 4.56 -2.26 -7.26
C PRO A 25 4.76 -3.74 -6.92
N ALA A 26 4.72 -4.13 -5.65
CA ALA A 26 5.00 -5.51 -5.21
C ALA A 26 4.04 -6.50 -5.90
N PHE A 27 2.74 -6.19 -5.96
CA PHE A 27 1.74 -7.03 -6.61
C PHE A 27 1.86 -7.04 -8.14
N ALA A 28 2.10 -5.87 -8.74
CA ALA A 28 2.37 -5.75 -10.17
C ALA A 28 3.60 -6.58 -10.60
N ARG A 29 4.67 -6.59 -9.78
CA ARG A 29 5.85 -7.45 -10.01
C ARG A 29 5.55 -8.93 -9.79
N LYS A 30 4.81 -9.28 -8.73
CA LYS A 30 4.40 -10.66 -8.40
C LYS A 30 3.69 -11.33 -9.60
N TYR A 31 2.76 -10.61 -10.23
CA TYR A 31 1.95 -11.13 -11.35
C TYR A 31 2.42 -10.69 -12.74
N ASN A 32 3.50 -9.90 -12.84
CA ASN A 32 3.95 -9.29 -14.09
C ASN A 32 2.82 -8.54 -14.82
N MET A 33 2.19 -7.59 -14.14
CA MET A 33 1.06 -6.78 -14.61
C MET A 33 1.36 -5.30 -14.42
N THR A 34 0.62 -4.43 -15.11
CA THR A 34 0.80 -2.98 -14.98
C THR A 34 0.05 -2.47 -13.75
N CYS A 35 0.53 -1.39 -13.12
CA CYS A 35 -0.17 -0.76 -12.00
C CYS A 35 -1.58 -0.26 -12.40
N GLN A 36 -1.76 0.10 -13.67
CA GLN A 36 -3.04 0.54 -14.25
C GLN A 36 -4.07 -0.60 -14.35
N THR A 37 -3.65 -1.86 -14.26
CA THR A 37 -4.59 -2.99 -14.15
C THR A 37 -5.44 -2.86 -12.89
N CYS A 38 -4.85 -2.49 -11.75
CA CYS A 38 -5.56 -2.37 -10.48
C CYS A 38 -5.98 -0.92 -10.14
N HIS A 39 -5.22 0.09 -10.58
CA HIS A 39 -5.43 1.49 -10.19
C HIS A 39 -5.99 2.39 -11.29
N SER A 40 -6.81 3.37 -10.90
CA SER A 40 -7.23 4.49 -11.76
C SER A 40 -7.87 5.65 -10.96
N PRO A 41 -7.18 6.80 -10.80
CA PRO A 41 -5.73 6.97 -10.78
C PRO A 41 -5.13 6.41 -9.48
N PHE A 42 -3.83 6.09 -9.46
CA PHE A 42 -3.15 5.72 -8.21
C PHE A 42 -3.35 6.83 -7.15
N PRO A 43 -3.65 6.50 -5.87
CA PRO A 43 -3.72 5.17 -5.25
C PRO A 43 -5.09 4.49 -5.28
N LYS A 44 -6.11 5.11 -5.89
CA LYS A 44 -7.48 4.58 -5.92
C LYS A 44 -7.54 3.25 -6.68
N LEU A 45 -8.20 2.25 -6.09
CA LEU A 45 -8.44 0.96 -6.71
C LEU A 45 -9.67 1.04 -7.63
N LYS A 46 -9.61 0.30 -8.73
CA LYS A 46 -10.77 -0.07 -9.55
C LYS A 46 -11.48 -1.27 -8.92
N PRO A 47 -12.69 -1.64 -9.36
CA PRO A 47 -13.37 -2.86 -8.91
C PRO A 47 -12.46 -4.11 -8.96
N TYR A 48 -11.70 -4.28 -10.04
CA TYR A 48 -10.71 -5.37 -10.16
C TYR A 48 -9.62 -5.33 -9.07
N GLY A 49 -9.15 -4.13 -8.69
CA GLY A 49 -8.17 -3.96 -7.63
C GLY A 49 -8.75 -4.24 -6.24
N GLU A 50 -10.01 -3.87 -6.02
CA GLU A 50 -10.74 -4.19 -4.78
C GLU A 50 -10.97 -5.70 -4.65
N GLU A 51 -11.36 -6.37 -5.73
CA GLU A 51 -11.51 -7.83 -5.78
C GLU A 51 -10.18 -8.54 -5.49
N PHE A 52 -9.10 -8.09 -6.12
CA PHE A 52 -7.75 -8.63 -5.84
C PHE A 52 -7.35 -8.45 -4.36
N ALA A 53 -7.67 -7.31 -3.75
CA ALA A 53 -7.42 -7.08 -2.33
C ALA A 53 -8.30 -7.94 -1.42
N ALA A 54 -9.58 -8.13 -1.79
CA ALA A 54 -10.53 -8.98 -1.08
C ALA A 54 -10.13 -10.47 -1.11
N ASN A 55 -9.54 -10.93 -2.23
CA ASN A 55 -9.01 -12.28 -2.39
C ASN A 55 -7.61 -12.46 -1.77
N GLY A 56 -7.25 -11.65 -0.76
CA GLY A 56 -5.98 -11.79 -0.06
C GLY A 56 -4.73 -11.53 -0.92
N PHE A 57 -4.85 -10.70 -1.96
CA PHE A 57 -3.79 -10.42 -2.93
C PHE A 57 -3.35 -11.65 -3.74
N GLN A 58 -4.32 -12.51 -4.06
CA GLN A 58 -4.19 -13.67 -4.95
C GLN A 58 -5.10 -13.52 -6.17
N LEU A 59 -4.62 -14.01 -7.31
CA LEU A 59 -5.43 -14.15 -8.53
C LEU A 59 -5.67 -15.65 -8.75
N PRO A 60 -6.93 -16.12 -8.83
CA PRO A 60 -7.24 -17.54 -9.00
C PRO A 60 -6.76 -18.04 -10.37
N ASP A 61 -6.94 -17.25 -11.42
CA ASP A 61 -6.65 -17.69 -12.80
C ASP A 61 -5.20 -17.44 -13.23
N LYS A 62 -4.32 -17.03 -12.30
CA LYS A 62 -2.96 -16.64 -12.65
C LYS A 62 -1.96 -16.94 -11.56
N GLU A 63 -1.04 -17.86 -11.85
CA GLU A 63 0.12 -18.10 -11.01
C GLU A 63 1.10 -16.91 -11.02
N PRO A 64 1.70 -16.58 -9.86
CA PRO A 64 2.64 -15.47 -9.78
C PRO A 64 3.98 -15.86 -10.41
N ALA A 65 4.19 -15.39 -11.65
CA ALA A 65 5.27 -15.79 -12.55
C ALA A 65 6.71 -15.71 -11.97
N ARG A 66 6.96 -14.85 -10.97
CA ARG A 66 8.31 -14.63 -10.41
C ARG A 66 8.45 -14.97 -8.93
N TYR A 67 7.39 -15.44 -8.29
CA TYR A 67 7.34 -15.46 -6.83
C TYR A 67 7.85 -16.75 -6.21
N PHE A 68 7.77 -17.86 -6.95
CA PHE A 68 8.23 -19.17 -6.49
C PHE A 68 9.54 -19.60 -7.15
N LYS A 69 10.30 -20.44 -6.43
CA LYS A 69 11.47 -21.13 -6.94
C LYS A 69 11.04 -22.51 -7.43
N LYS A 70 11.38 -22.87 -8.67
CA LYS A 70 11.12 -24.22 -9.20
C LYS A 70 12.04 -25.21 -8.49
N THR A 71 11.49 -26.02 -7.60
CA THR A 71 12.22 -27.00 -6.79
C THR A 71 12.20 -28.41 -7.37
N GLY A 72 11.33 -28.69 -8.35
CA GLY A 72 11.12 -30.01 -8.92
C GLY A 72 9.99 -30.81 -8.28
N ASP A 73 9.36 -30.26 -7.24
CA ASP A 73 8.12 -30.78 -6.64
C ASP A 73 6.97 -29.83 -7.00
N ASP A 74 5.98 -30.35 -7.73
CA ASP A 74 4.84 -29.59 -8.24
C ASP A 74 3.86 -29.17 -7.13
N LEU A 75 3.94 -29.78 -5.94
CA LEU A 75 3.13 -29.43 -4.78
C LEU A 75 3.80 -28.38 -3.88
N LEU A 76 5.09 -28.09 -4.08
CA LEU A 76 5.86 -27.18 -3.24
C LEU A 76 5.91 -25.76 -3.81
N LEU A 77 5.19 -24.85 -3.16
CA LEU A 77 5.22 -23.41 -3.45
C LEU A 77 6.29 -22.71 -2.60
N LEU A 78 7.57 -22.85 -2.96
CA LEU A 78 8.67 -22.22 -2.24
C LEU A 78 8.87 -20.76 -2.67
N MET A 79 8.60 -19.80 -1.78
CA MET A 79 8.81 -18.37 -2.06
C MET A 79 10.29 -18.04 -2.29
N ARG A 80 10.57 -17.23 -3.32
CA ARG A 80 11.92 -16.79 -3.67
C ARG A 80 12.41 -15.64 -2.78
N GLU A 81 11.50 -14.78 -2.36
CA GLU A 81 11.76 -13.58 -1.57
C GLU A 81 10.73 -13.51 -0.43
N ILE A 82 11.12 -12.95 0.71
CA ILE A 82 10.19 -12.76 1.85
C ILE A 82 9.42 -11.46 1.58
N PRO A 83 8.11 -11.52 1.35
CA PRO A 83 7.34 -10.30 1.10
C PRO A 83 7.04 -9.62 2.41
N ILE A 84 7.76 -8.55 2.70
CA ILE A 84 7.50 -7.66 3.82
C ILE A 84 7.13 -6.29 3.29
N ALA A 85 6.14 -5.66 3.90
CA ALA A 85 5.72 -4.30 3.59
C ALA A 85 5.31 -3.55 4.86
N LEU A 86 5.62 -2.26 4.88
CA LEU A 86 5.14 -1.32 5.89
C LEU A 86 4.16 -0.36 5.22
N ARG A 87 2.97 -0.23 5.80
CA ARG A 87 1.97 0.73 5.36
C ARG A 87 1.67 1.70 6.49
N PHE A 88 1.84 2.99 6.21
CA PHE A 88 1.47 4.06 7.12
C PHE A 88 0.15 4.68 6.66
N GLU A 89 -0.85 4.69 7.54
CA GLU A 89 -2.15 5.31 7.28
C GLU A 89 -2.27 6.58 8.11
N LEU A 90 -2.44 7.70 7.40
CA LEU A 90 -2.72 9.01 7.97
C LEU A 90 -4.20 9.32 7.80
N PHE A 91 -4.87 9.63 8.89
CA PHE A 91 -6.24 10.08 8.90
C PHE A 91 -6.35 11.30 9.81
N GLY A 92 -7.14 12.30 9.41
CA GLY A 92 -7.36 13.51 10.18
C GLY A 92 -8.83 13.91 10.11
N GLN A 93 -9.47 14.08 11.26
CA GLN A 93 -10.78 14.70 11.38
C GLN A 93 -10.64 16.07 12.03
N TYR A 94 -11.35 17.06 11.48
CA TYR A 94 -11.49 18.38 12.04
C TYR A 94 -12.99 18.63 12.29
N GLU A 95 -13.34 18.85 13.55
CA GLU A 95 -14.71 19.09 13.98
C GLU A 95 -14.82 20.53 14.53
N ASN A 96 -15.81 21.29 14.06
CA ASN A 96 -16.02 22.70 14.43
C ASN A 96 -17.44 22.94 14.98
N SER A 97 -18.18 21.88 15.30
CA SER A 97 -19.61 21.96 15.63
C SER A 97 -19.93 22.02 17.13
N ARG A 98 -18.96 22.32 18.01
CA ARG A 98 -19.21 22.48 19.46
C ARG A 98 -18.45 23.68 20.02
N ASP A 99 -19.02 24.33 21.04
CA ASP A 99 -18.44 25.41 21.88
C ASP A 99 -17.16 25.00 22.65
N VAL A 100 -16.55 23.88 22.33
CA VAL A 100 -15.35 23.34 22.99
C VAL A 100 -14.26 23.18 21.96
N ASN A 101 -13.05 23.62 22.31
CA ASN A 101 -11.81 23.69 21.52
C ASN A 101 -11.74 22.72 20.32
N PRO A 102 -11.24 23.19 19.16
CA PRO A 102 -11.07 22.34 17.98
C PRO A 102 -10.26 21.08 18.33
N ASP A 103 -10.89 19.91 18.13
CA ASP A 103 -10.31 18.59 18.43
C ASP A 103 -9.73 18.01 17.13
N LEU A 104 -8.40 17.85 17.07
CA LEU A 104 -7.71 17.19 15.97
C LEU A 104 -7.51 15.72 16.33
N ARG A 105 -8.23 14.82 15.65
CA ARG A 105 -8.08 13.37 15.83
C ARG A 105 -7.24 12.77 14.71
N THR A 106 -6.03 12.33 15.02
CA THR A 106 -5.11 11.66 14.08
C THR A 106 -4.67 10.29 14.60
N PRO A 107 -5.38 9.19 14.29
CA PRO A 107 -4.83 7.86 14.50
C PRO A 107 -3.73 7.60 13.48
N TYR A 108 -2.51 7.39 13.96
CA TYR A 108 -1.39 6.93 13.13
C TYR A 108 -1.36 5.40 13.18
N ILE A 109 -1.78 4.74 12.11
CA ILE A 109 -1.73 3.27 12.04
C ILE A 109 -0.54 2.88 11.17
N LEU A 110 0.43 2.19 11.78
CA LEU A 110 1.50 1.49 11.08
C LEU A 110 1.11 0.01 10.96
N LYS A 111 0.93 -0.48 9.73
CA LYS A 111 0.67 -1.90 9.45
C LYS A 111 1.95 -2.55 8.94
N PHE A 112 2.39 -3.59 9.63
CA PHE A 112 3.34 -4.55 9.09
C PHE A 112 2.56 -5.62 8.33
N MET A 113 2.91 -5.82 7.07
CA MET A 113 2.23 -6.76 6.18
C MET A 113 3.26 -7.77 5.67
N SER A 114 2.91 -9.04 5.72
CA SER A 114 3.60 -10.11 5.00
C SER A 114 2.56 -11.00 4.33
N GLY A 115 2.99 -11.82 3.37
CA GLY A 115 2.07 -12.65 2.60
C GLY A 115 2.77 -13.84 1.95
N GLY A 116 2.00 -14.68 1.28
CA GLY A 116 2.48 -15.89 0.64
C GLY A 116 1.32 -16.82 0.37
N ASN A 117 1.40 -17.61 -0.70
CA ASN A 117 0.36 -18.59 -0.98
C ASN A 117 0.57 -19.78 -0.04
N ILE A 118 -0.43 -20.11 0.77
CA ILE A 118 -0.44 -21.33 1.59
C ILE A 118 -0.98 -22.50 0.75
N TYR A 119 -1.81 -22.20 -0.24
CA TYR A 119 -2.37 -23.15 -1.19
C TYR A 119 -2.51 -22.51 -2.58
N LYS A 120 -2.64 -23.33 -3.63
CA LYS A 120 -2.63 -22.88 -5.03
C LYS A 120 -3.81 -21.97 -5.36
N ASP A 121 -4.98 -22.29 -4.82
CA ASP A 121 -6.25 -21.61 -5.08
C ASP A 121 -7.03 -21.47 -3.76
N ILE A 122 -7.27 -20.25 -3.29
CA ILE A 122 -8.02 -19.94 -2.06
C ILE A 122 -9.38 -19.34 -2.45
#